data_AF-A0A5N6YT02-F1
#
_entry.id   AF-A0A5N6YT02-F1
#
_cell.length_a   1.000
_cell.length_b   1.000
_cell.length_c   1.000
_cell.angle_alpha   90.00
_cell.angle_beta   90.00
_cell.angle_gamma   90.00
#
_symmetry.space_group_name_H-M   'P 1'
#
loop_
_entity.id
_entity.type
_entity.pdbx_description
1 polymer ?
#
loop_
_entity_poly.entity_id
_entity_poly.type
_entity_poly.pdbx_seq_one_letter_code
_entity_poly.pdbx_strand_id
1 'polypeptide(L)'
;MRWYSSQVDTIVNRRLLQYWLERVCRILVIDPEDNPFSFPVLEHIQEAPALVHIIQSVSARHEQYFSAEVARIALEERGKALASFRKELATGQTRPLLSMLTALLLALSHGADRDMTDFGKWHLFAARTLINKMLEDTSHPWNLNPLFRLCLGIYLYWDMGCSYLVHPDEQQELDAPGLSLAVQQVGHWHHPMYGSCTDLIFILGNLGRYCRQLLYSGHRSFTREAQLEKQLYLWNAPLTEPTLVLLYESLRKHGLIMLYRTCGWNDTFTNPCLEEIGLEPLIHRYALETVDHLLQIPASSNYLNFQSLPILTAGSELGKEDKKLRDDVRHRLRALYSVNRLPVNLHALELLEEIWVARDIGYDRSPWIHHMLRRGWLLVLG
;
A
#
# COMPACT_ATOMS: atom_id res chain seq x y z
N MET A 1 -22.77 19.52 -25.21
CA MET A 1 -23.07 18.33 -24.37
C MET A 1 -24.26 18.66 -23.49
N ARG A 2 -25.42 18.06 -23.79
CA ARG A 2 -26.66 18.28 -23.03
C ARG A 2 -26.62 17.44 -21.76
N TRP A 3 -26.49 18.09 -20.62
CA TRP A 3 -26.63 17.45 -19.31
C TRP A 3 -28.11 17.15 -19.08
N TYR A 4 -28.51 15.89 -19.27
CA TYR A 4 -29.83 15.42 -18.86
C TYR A 4 -29.91 15.44 -17.33
N SER A 5 -30.87 16.21 -16.82
CA SER A 5 -31.32 16.13 -15.44
C SER A 5 -32.02 14.79 -15.22
N SER A 6 -31.49 13.95 -14.32
CA SER A 6 -32.25 12.82 -13.75
C SER A 6 -31.74 12.44 -12.36
N GLN A 7 -32.71 12.10 -11.52
CA GLN A 7 -32.77 11.66 -10.13
C GLN A 7 -31.50 11.03 -9.52
N VAL A 8 -30.65 11.85 -8.90
CA VAL A 8 -29.84 11.39 -7.77
C VAL A 8 -30.11 12.38 -6.64
N ASP A 9 -30.64 11.91 -5.50
CA ASP A 9 -30.77 12.72 -4.27
C ASP A 9 -29.39 13.13 -3.70
N THR A 10 -28.30 12.69 -4.32
CA THR A 10 -26.93 13.02 -3.96
C THR A 10 -26.53 14.37 -4.58
N ILE A 11 -26.45 15.39 -3.72
CA ILE A 11 -25.90 16.69 -4.11
C ILE A 11 -24.40 16.52 -4.40
N VAL A 12 -24.02 16.72 -5.65
CA VAL A 12 -22.62 16.67 -6.10
C VAL A 12 -21.98 18.04 -5.91
N ASN A 13 -21.01 18.16 -5.00
CA ASN A 13 -20.15 19.32 -4.87
C ASN A 13 -19.16 19.36 -6.04
N ARG A 14 -19.49 20.17 -7.06
CA ARG A 14 -18.69 20.31 -8.29
C ARG A 14 -17.23 20.66 -8.03
N ARG A 15 -16.94 21.49 -7.01
CA ARG A 15 -15.58 21.89 -6.66
C ARG A 15 -14.76 20.69 -6.17
N LEU A 16 -15.32 19.89 -5.25
CA LEU A 16 -14.63 18.72 -4.69
C LEU A 16 -14.46 17.60 -5.72
N LEU A 17 -15.43 17.43 -6.62
CA LEU A 17 -15.31 16.49 -7.74
C LEU A 17 -14.27 16.96 -8.76
N GLN A 18 -14.23 18.24 -9.11
CA GLN A 18 -13.18 18.78 -9.97
C GLN A 18 -11.79 18.59 -9.34
N TYR A 19 -11.66 18.91 -8.05
CA TYR A 19 -10.43 18.72 -7.30
C TYR A 19 -9.98 17.24 -7.26
N TRP A 20 -10.93 16.30 -7.17
CA TRP A 20 -10.65 14.87 -7.30
C TRP A 20 -9.98 14.54 -8.63
N LEU A 21 -10.60 14.94 -9.73
CA LEU A 21 -10.15 14.67 -11.10
C LEU A 21 -8.78 15.28 -11.39
N GLU A 22 -8.50 16.47 -10.84
CA GLU A 22 -7.27 17.21 -11.13
C GLU A 22 -6.11 16.86 -10.21
N ARG A 23 -6.38 16.45 -8.97
CA ARG A 23 -5.35 16.33 -7.91
C ARG A 23 -5.39 15.01 -7.18
N VAL A 24 -6.51 14.67 -6.55
CA VAL A 24 -6.54 13.56 -5.57
C VAL A 24 -6.34 12.21 -6.24
N CYS A 25 -7.04 11.93 -7.34
CA CYS A 25 -6.95 10.63 -8.02
C CYS A 25 -5.54 10.32 -8.56
N ARG A 26 -4.68 11.33 -8.71
CA ARG A 26 -3.29 11.17 -9.18
C ARG A 26 -2.38 10.55 -8.14
N ILE A 27 -2.73 10.62 -6.85
CA ILE A 27 -1.93 9.99 -5.79
C ILE A 27 -2.04 8.46 -5.82
N LEU A 28 -3.03 7.94 -6.55
CA LEU A 28 -3.33 6.51 -6.64
C LEU A 28 -2.61 5.82 -7.79
N VAL A 29 -1.94 6.55 -8.69
CA VAL A 29 -1.36 5.98 -9.93
C VAL A 29 0.07 6.44 -10.18
N ILE A 30 0.86 5.58 -10.84
CA ILE A 30 2.19 5.94 -11.34
C ILE A 30 2.11 6.70 -12.67
N ASP A 31 1.08 6.44 -13.47
CA ASP A 31 0.83 7.10 -14.75
C ASP A 31 -0.51 7.88 -14.70
N PRO A 32 -0.48 9.21 -14.63
CA PRO A 32 -1.69 10.03 -14.65
C PRO A 32 -2.45 10.01 -15.97
N GLU A 33 -1.79 9.66 -17.09
CA GLU A 33 -2.43 9.60 -18.41
C GLU A 33 -3.27 8.32 -18.54
N ASP A 34 -2.87 7.24 -17.86
CA ASP A 34 -3.64 6.01 -17.71
C ASP A 34 -4.30 5.92 -16.32
N ASN A 35 -5.11 6.93 -15.95
CA ASN A 35 -5.73 6.98 -14.63
C ASN A 35 -7.22 6.53 -14.64
N PRO A 36 -7.54 5.29 -14.21
CA PRO A 36 -8.91 4.78 -14.19
C PRO A 36 -9.79 5.47 -13.14
N PHE A 37 -9.20 6.18 -12.19
CA PHE A 37 -9.90 6.90 -11.12
C PHE A 37 -10.25 8.35 -11.51
N SER A 38 -9.81 8.82 -12.67
CA SER A 38 -10.04 10.17 -13.18
C SER A 38 -11.39 10.29 -13.91
N PHE A 39 -11.41 10.76 -15.17
CA PHE A 39 -12.62 10.89 -15.99
C PHE A 39 -13.42 9.59 -16.18
N PRO A 40 -12.81 8.39 -16.32
CA PRO A 40 -13.58 7.14 -16.46
C PRO A 40 -14.56 6.89 -15.31
N VAL A 41 -14.22 7.34 -14.09
CA VAL A 41 -15.12 7.18 -12.92
C VAL A 41 -16.43 7.95 -13.07
N LEU A 42 -16.46 9.02 -13.88
CA LEU A 42 -17.63 9.87 -14.06
C LEU A 42 -18.79 9.14 -14.72
N GLU A 43 -18.51 8.13 -15.56
CA GLU A 43 -19.53 7.28 -16.18
C GLU A 43 -20.34 6.49 -15.14
N HIS A 44 -19.79 6.34 -13.93
CA HIS A 44 -20.33 5.49 -12.89
C HIS A 44 -20.85 6.27 -11.67
N ILE A 45 -20.65 7.59 -11.63
CA ILE A 45 -21.10 8.47 -10.54
C ILE A 45 -22.62 8.41 -10.34
N GLN A 46 -23.39 8.20 -11.42
CA GLN A 46 -24.85 8.07 -11.33
C GLN A 46 -25.30 6.72 -10.78
N GLU A 47 -24.49 5.67 -10.96
CA GLU A 47 -24.81 4.30 -10.56
C GLU A 47 -24.38 3.98 -9.12
N ALA A 48 -23.42 4.72 -8.55
CA ALA A 48 -22.85 4.47 -7.23
C ALA A 48 -22.82 5.74 -6.35
N PRO A 49 -23.95 6.11 -5.71
CA PRO A 49 -24.01 7.21 -4.75
C PRO A 49 -22.94 7.15 -3.65
N ALA A 50 -22.61 5.96 -3.16
CA ALA A 50 -21.58 5.76 -2.14
C ALA A 50 -20.20 6.26 -2.61
N LEU A 51 -19.87 5.98 -3.87
CA LEU A 51 -18.60 6.40 -4.48
C LEU A 51 -18.51 7.93 -4.56
N VAL A 52 -19.61 8.59 -4.92
CA VAL A 52 -19.68 10.06 -4.98
C VAL A 52 -19.42 10.68 -3.62
N HIS A 53 -20.08 10.18 -2.58
CA HIS A 53 -19.90 10.65 -1.22
C HIS A 53 -18.46 10.44 -0.73
N ILE A 54 -17.85 9.28 -0.96
CA ILE A 54 -16.48 9.04 -0.49
C ILE A 54 -15.44 9.86 -1.27
N ILE A 55 -15.62 10.07 -2.58
CA ILE A 55 -14.78 10.98 -3.37
C ILE A 55 -14.82 12.39 -2.77
N GLN A 56 -16.01 12.90 -2.45
CA GLN A 56 -16.15 14.23 -1.84
C GLN A 56 -15.47 14.29 -0.46
N SER A 57 -15.61 13.24 0.35
CA SER A 57 -14.94 13.15 1.66
C SER A 57 -13.41 13.21 1.54
N VAL A 58 -12.83 12.34 0.71
CA VAL A 58 -11.38 12.28 0.51
C VAL A 58 -10.87 13.59 -0.10
N SER A 59 -11.59 14.17 -1.06
CA SER A 59 -11.23 15.48 -1.63
C SER A 59 -11.25 16.60 -0.59
N ALA A 60 -12.28 16.67 0.25
CA ALA A 60 -12.37 17.69 1.28
C ALA A 60 -11.23 17.57 2.30
N ARG A 61 -10.87 16.35 2.69
CA ARG A 61 -9.71 16.10 3.56
C ARG A 61 -8.40 16.47 2.88
N HIS A 62 -8.18 15.98 1.66
CA HIS A 62 -6.93 16.18 0.93
C HIS A 62 -6.68 17.67 0.67
N GLU A 63 -7.70 18.44 0.27
CA GLU A 63 -7.59 19.89 0.04
C GLU A 63 -7.01 20.62 1.26
N GLN A 64 -7.33 20.15 2.46
CA GLN A 64 -6.97 20.73 3.76
C GLN A 64 -5.88 19.95 4.50
N TYR A 65 -5.04 19.19 3.78
CA TYR A 65 -3.92 18.43 4.37
C TYR A 65 -4.34 17.47 5.51
N PHE A 66 -5.54 16.92 5.40
CA PHE A 66 -6.16 16.05 6.41
C PHE A 66 -6.24 16.69 7.81
N SER A 67 -6.32 18.03 7.89
CA SER A 67 -6.49 18.76 9.15
C SER A 67 -7.78 18.35 9.88
N ALA A 68 -7.70 18.26 11.21
CA ALA A 68 -8.85 17.99 12.08
C ALA A 68 -9.86 19.15 12.10
N GLU A 69 -9.42 20.37 11.77
CA GLU A 69 -10.21 21.60 11.89
C GLU A 69 -11.30 21.73 10.81
N VAL A 70 -11.20 20.97 9.71
CA VAL A 70 -12.17 20.97 8.59
C VAL A 70 -12.91 19.63 8.47
N ALA A 71 -12.87 18.81 9.52
CA ALA A 71 -13.35 17.42 9.50
C ALA A 71 -14.86 17.27 9.24
N ARG A 72 -15.69 18.31 9.45
CA ARG A 72 -17.15 18.19 9.40
C ARG A 72 -17.67 17.69 8.05
N ILE A 73 -17.32 18.35 6.94
CA ILE A 73 -17.81 17.97 5.60
C ILE A 73 -17.33 16.56 5.25
N ALA A 74 -16.06 16.26 5.51
CA ALA A 74 -15.49 14.95 5.23
C ALA A 74 -16.18 13.84 6.03
N LEU A 75 -16.40 14.04 7.33
CA LEU A 75 -17.06 13.07 8.19
C LEU A 75 -18.53 12.87 7.80
N GLU A 76 -19.24 13.96 7.48
CA GLU A 76 -20.62 13.89 6.97
C GLU A 76 -20.70 13.09 5.67
N GLU A 77 -19.83 13.38 4.70
CA GLU A 77 -19.81 12.67 3.41
C GLU A 77 -19.35 11.21 3.59
N ARG A 78 -18.37 10.91 4.45
CA ARG A 78 -18.01 9.52 4.78
C ARG A 78 -19.16 8.74 5.41
N GLY A 79 -19.93 9.38 6.31
CA GLY A 79 -21.13 8.79 6.90
C GLY A 79 -22.19 8.45 5.85
N LYS A 80 -22.44 9.37 4.91
CA LYS A 80 -23.34 9.13 3.77
C LYS A 80 -22.82 8.03 2.85
N ALA A 81 -21.51 8.00 2.58
CA ALA A 81 -20.89 6.95 1.77
C ALA A 81 -21.11 5.56 2.38
N LEU A 82 -20.91 5.41 3.69
CA LEU A 82 -21.15 4.15 4.40
C LEU A 82 -22.63 3.73 4.35
N ALA A 83 -23.55 4.68 4.55
CA ALA A 83 -24.99 4.39 4.49
C ALA A 83 -25.43 3.96 3.08
N SER A 84 -25.01 4.69 2.06
CA SER A 84 -25.29 4.36 0.66
C SER A 84 -24.65 3.04 0.26
N PHE A 85 -23.40 2.78 0.67
CA PHE A 85 -22.70 1.55 0.30
C PHE A 85 -23.39 0.31 0.88
N ARG A 86 -23.88 0.39 2.12
CA ARG A 86 -24.68 -0.68 2.73
C ARG A 86 -25.95 -0.97 1.94
N LYS A 87 -26.64 0.07 1.46
CA LYS A 87 -27.86 -0.07 0.64
C LYS A 87 -27.54 -0.69 -0.72
N GLU A 88 -26.48 -0.23 -1.37
CA GLU A 88 -25.97 -0.74 -2.65
C GLU A 88 -25.58 -2.23 -2.56
N LEU A 89 -24.86 -2.63 -1.51
CA LEU A 89 -24.51 -4.03 -1.29
C LEU A 89 -25.74 -4.91 -1.03
N ALA A 90 -26.77 -4.37 -0.37
CA ALA A 90 -28.01 -5.09 -0.10
C ALA A 90 -28.86 -5.33 -1.35
N THR A 91 -28.81 -4.43 -2.35
CA THR A 91 -29.51 -4.62 -3.62
C THR A 91 -28.76 -5.52 -4.59
N GLY A 92 -27.45 -5.71 -4.41
CA GLY A 92 -26.61 -6.55 -5.27
C GLY A 92 -26.44 -6.02 -6.70
N GLN A 93 -26.81 -4.77 -6.95
CA GLN A 93 -26.82 -4.16 -8.29
C GLN A 93 -25.52 -3.42 -8.63
N THR A 94 -24.64 -3.19 -7.66
CA THR A 94 -23.42 -2.41 -7.85
C THR A 94 -22.36 -3.21 -8.59
N ARG A 95 -21.71 -2.58 -9.58
CA ARG A 95 -20.58 -3.19 -10.27
C ARG A 95 -19.43 -3.48 -9.27
N PRO A 96 -18.73 -4.62 -9.39
CA PRO A 96 -17.63 -4.96 -8.49
C PRO A 96 -16.53 -3.90 -8.40
N LEU A 97 -16.16 -3.27 -9.53
CA LEU A 97 -15.19 -2.17 -9.54
C LEU A 97 -15.60 -1.00 -8.65
N LEU A 98 -16.85 -0.60 -8.69
CA LEU A 98 -17.36 0.53 -7.92
C LEU A 98 -17.42 0.19 -6.43
N SER A 99 -17.77 -1.05 -6.11
CA SER A 99 -17.72 -1.56 -4.73
C SER A 99 -16.29 -1.61 -4.21
N MET A 100 -15.34 -2.07 -5.03
CA MET A 100 -13.92 -2.13 -4.69
C MET A 100 -13.34 -0.72 -4.48
N LEU A 101 -13.61 0.20 -5.41
CA LEU A 101 -13.15 1.58 -5.29
C LEU A 101 -13.76 2.29 -4.08
N THR A 102 -15.06 2.09 -3.83
CA THR A 102 -15.71 2.64 -2.63
C THR A 102 -15.07 2.09 -1.35
N ALA A 103 -14.80 0.79 -1.29
CA ALA A 103 -14.12 0.16 -0.15
C ALA A 103 -12.68 0.70 0.04
N LEU A 104 -11.92 0.84 -1.04
CA LEU A 104 -10.57 1.42 -1.02
C LEU A 104 -10.58 2.86 -0.49
N LEU A 105 -11.45 3.71 -1.02
CA LEU A 105 -11.50 5.12 -0.61
C LEU A 105 -12.05 5.30 0.81
N LEU A 106 -12.93 4.40 1.26
CA LEU A 106 -13.34 4.35 2.66
C LEU A 106 -12.16 4.00 3.56
N ALA A 107 -11.33 3.03 3.18
CA ALA A 107 -10.12 2.67 3.90
C ALA A 107 -9.09 3.80 3.91
N LEU A 108 -8.83 4.43 2.76
CA LEU A 108 -7.95 5.60 2.65
C LEU A 108 -8.42 6.73 3.57
N SER A 109 -9.74 6.96 3.65
CA SER A 109 -10.29 7.94 4.55
C SER A 109 -10.09 7.60 6.03
N HIS A 110 -9.99 6.33 6.42
CA HIS A 110 -9.61 5.92 7.78
C HIS A 110 -8.10 6.08 8.00
N GLY A 111 -7.27 5.55 7.10
CA GLY A 111 -5.81 5.59 7.24
C GLY A 111 -5.20 7.00 7.19
N ALA A 112 -5.96 7.98 6.72
CA ALA A 112 -5.58 9.39 6.75
C ALA A 112 -6.15 10.17 7.95
N ASP A 113 -6.91 9.51 8.84
CA ASP A 113 -7.20 10.04 10.17
C ASP A 113 -5.93 9.99 11.04
N ARG A 114 -5.89 10.78 12.12
CA ARG A 114 -4.76 10.78 13.07
C ARG A 114 -4.76 9.56 14.00
N ASP A 115 -5.81 8.76 13.98
CA ASP A 115 -5.91 7.56 14.79
C ASP A 115 -5.09 6.45 14.13
N MET A 116 -3.93 6.16 14.71
CA MET A 116 -3.03 5.12 14.25
C MET A 116 -3.44 3.73 14.74
N THR A 117 -4.57 3.58 15.42
CA THR A 117 -5.05 2.28 15.94
C THR A 117 -6.07 1.60 15.02
N ASP A 118 -6.59 2.32 14.02
CA ASP A 118 -7.52 1.78 13.02
C ASP A 118 -7.03 2.09 11.60
N PHE A 119 -6.70 1.02 10.87
CA PHE A 119 -6.24 1.10 9.49
C PHE A 119 -7.36 0.82 8.46
N GLY A 120 -8.61 0.73 8.89
CA GLY A 120 -9.73 0.34 8.03
C GLY A 120 -9.77 -1.17 7.76
N LYS A 121 -9.37 -2.00 8.74
CA LYS A 121 -9.29 -3.48 8.64
C LYS A 121 -10.51 -4.11 7.97
N TRP A 122 -11.71 -3.68 8.35
CA TRP A 122 -12.96 -4.25 7.83
C TRP A 122 -13.16 -3.98 6.34
N HIS A 123 -12.66 -2.86 5.82
CA HIS A 123 -12.70 -2.56 4.39
C HIS A 123 -11.75 -3.48 3.61
N LEU A 124 -10.58 -3.80 4.16
CA LEU A 124 -9.64 -4.76 3.56
C LEU A 124 -10.25 -6.17 3.49
N PHE A 125 -10.93 -6.61 4.55
CA PHE A 125 -11.61 -7.90 4.58
C PHE A 125 -12.80 -7.97 3.62
N ALA A 126 -13.55 -6.87 3.48
CA ALA A 126 -14.60 -6.76 2.49
C ALA A 126 -14.03 -6.85 1.06
N ALA A 127 -12.93 -6.16 0.78
CA ALA A 127 -12.24 -6.23 -0.52
C ALA A 127 -11.78 -7.66 -0.85
N ARG A 128 -11.18 -8.38 0.11
CA ARG A 128 -10.82 -9.81 -0.06
C ARG A 128 -12.03 -10.66 -0.41
N THR A 129 -13.15 -10.46 0.27
CA THR A 129 -14.39 -11.19 0.00
C THR A 129 -14.93 -10.91 -1.40
N LEU A 130 -14.87 -9.65 -1.87
CA LEU A 130 -15.25 -9.27 -3.23
C LEU A 130 -14.35 -9.96 -4.27
N ILE A 131 -13.04 -9.96 -4.08
CA ILE A 131 -12.10 -10.64 -4.99
C ILE A 131 -12.36 -12.14 -5.05
N ASN A 132 -12.55 -12.81 -3.91
CA ASN A 132 -12.82 -14.25 -3.90
C ASN A 132 -14.10 -14.59 -4.67
N LYS A 133 -15.19 -13.82 -4.44
CA LYS A 133 -16.43 -13.98 -5.20
C LYS A 133 -16.24 -13.80 -6.71
N MET A 134 -15.44 -12.81 -7.11
CA MET A 134 -15.16 -12.57 -8.52
C MET A 134 -14.27 -13.66 -9.14
N LEU A 135 -13.39 -14.32 -8.36
CA LEU A 135 -12.58 -15.46 -8.80
C LEU A 135 -13.39 -16.75 -8.93
N GLU A 136 -14.39 -16.93 -8.06
CA GLU A 136 -15.30 -18.08 -8.07
C GLU A 136 -16.38 -17.97 -9.16
N ASP A 137 -16.61 -16.78 -9.71
CA ASP A 137 -17.62 -16.56 -10.75
C ASP A 137 -17.19 -17.14 -12.11
N THR A 138 -17.68 -18.35 -12.41
CA THR A 138 -17.44 -19.02 -13.70
C THR A 138 -18.24 -18.43 -14.85
N SER A 139 -19.26 -17.60 -14.60
CA SER A 139 -20.11 -17.01 -15.64
C SER A 139 -19.42 -15.87 -16.39
N HIS A 140 -18.50 -15.18 -15.71
CA HIS A 140 -17.71 -14.09 -16.27
C HIS A 140 -16.21 -14.36 -16.00
N PRO A 141 -15.52 -15.08 -16.90
CA PRO A 141 -14.12 -15.44 -16.69
C PRO A 141 -13.27 -14.21 -16.38
N TRP A 142 -12.71 -14.22 -15.17
CA TRP A 142 -12.02 -13.08 -14.59
C TRP A 142 -10.85 -12.59 -15.45
N ASN A 143 -10.20 -13.51 -16.17
CA ASN A 143 -9.06 -13.22 -17.03
C ASN A 143 -9.44 -12.44 -18.30
N LEU A 144 -10.71 -12.37 -18.68
CA LEU A 144 -11.18 -11.64 -19.87
C LEU A 144 -11.65 -10.21 -19.56
N ASN A 145 -11.84 -9.87 -18.28
CA ASN A 145 -12.39 -8.57 -17.89
C ASN A 145 -11.28 -7.62 -17.37
N PRO A 146 -10.99 -6.50 -18.08
CA PRO A 146 -10.00 -5.51 -17.63
C PRO A 146 -10.29 -4.93 -16.24
N LEU A 147 -11.58 -4.75 -15.90
CA LEU A 147 -11.99 -4.22 -14.59
C LEU A 147 -11.66 -5.20 -13.46
N PHE A 148 -11.74 -6.50 -13.72
CA PHE A 148 -11.34 -7.51 -12.75
C PHE A 148 -9.84 -7.39 -12.46
N ARG A 149 -9.01 -7.31 -13.50
CA ARG A 149 -7.55 -7.20 -13.34
C ARG A 149 -7.16 -5.94 -12.56
N LEU A 150 -7.84 -4.83 -12.83
CA LEU A 150 -7.71 -3.60 -12.06
C LEU A 150 -8.10 -3.79 -10.59
N CYS A 151 -9.25 -4.41 -10.30
CA CYS A 151 -9.67 -4.66 -8.91
C CYS A 151 -8.70 -5.57 -8.17
N LEU A 152 -8.22 -6.63 -8.83
CA LEU A 152 -7.27 -7.57 -8.27
C LEU A 152 -5.96 -6.87 -7.90
N GLY A 153 -5.40 -6.07 -8.83
CA GLY A 153 -4.15 -5.36 -8.54
C GLY A 153 -4.29 -4.27 -7.47
N ILE A 154 -5.40 -3.51 -7.47
CA ILE A 154 -5.73 -2.59 -6.36
C ILE A 154 -5.73 -3.32 -5.03
N TYR A 155 -6.45 -4.45 -4.94
CA TYR A 155 -6.52 -5.25 -3.72
C TYR A 155 -5.14 -5.77 -3.32
N LEU A 156 -4.37 -6.34 -4.24
CA LEU A 156 -3.03 -6.89 -3.94
C LEU A 156 -2.08 -5.82 -3.43
N TYR A 157 -2.09 -4.62 -4.02
CA TYR A 157 -1.27 -3.50 -3.56
C TYR A 157 -1.64 -3.06 -2.15
N TRP A 158 -2.93 -2.85 -1.91
CA TRP A 158 -3.43 -2.47 -0.59
C TRP A 158 -3.16 -3.56 0.47
N ASP A 159 -3.38 -4.82 0.10
CA ASP A 159 -3.13 -5.98 0.96
C ASP A 159 -1.64 -6.11 1.32
N MET A 160 -0.74 -5.90 0.34
CA MET A 160 0.69 -5.84 0.57
C MET A 160 1.06 -4.75 1.60
N GLY A 161 0.51 -3.54 1.43
CA GLY A 161 0.71 -2.42 2.35
C GLY A 161 0.14 -2.64 3.76
N CYS A 162 -0.82 -3.56 3.94
CA CYS A 162 -1.43 -3.87 5.22
C CYS A 162 -1.04 -5.24 5.81
N SER A 163 -0.26 -6.03 5.07
CA SER A 163 -0.02 -7.45 5.36
C SER A 163 0.60 -7.70 6.75
N TYR A 164 1.36 -6.73 7.26
CA TYR A 164 1.99 -6.77 8.57
C TYR A 164 1.14 -6.16 9.71
N LEU A 165 -0.04 -5.61 9.40
CA LEU A 165 -0.93 -4.93 10.35
C LEU A 165 -1.98 -5.87 10.95
N VAL A 166 -2.51 -6.80 10.14
CA VAL A 166 -3.55 -7.74 10.55
C VAL A 166 -3.02 -8.65 11.68
N HIS A 167 -3.86 -8.93 12.68
CA HIS A 167 -3.48 -9.88 13.72
C HIS A 167 -3.36 -11.29 13.12
N PRO A 168 -2.31 -12.07 13.46
CA PRO A 168 -2.13 -13.46 13.02
C PRO A 168 -3.37 -14.33 13.03
N ASP A 169 -4.13 -14.30 14.14
CA ASP A 169 -5.35 -15.13 14.29
C ASP A 169 -6.50 -14.73 13.35
N GLU A 170 -6.47 -13.53 12.78
CA GLU A 170 -7.44 -13.02 11.83
C GLU A 170 -6.93 -13.07 10.38
N GLN A 171 -5.68 -13.49 10.19
CA GLN A 171 -4.99 -13.40 8.92
C GLN A 171 -5.31 -14.61 8.03
N GLN A 172 -5.86 -14.32 6.85
CA GLN A 172 -6.06 -15.34 5.82
C GLN A 172 -4.78 -15.51 4.97
N GLU A 173 -4.53 -16.74 4.55
CA GLU A 173 -3.50 -17.07 3.56
C GLU A 173 -3.78 -16.35 2.24
N LEU A 174 -2.75 -15.69 1.72
CA LEU A 174 -2.85 -14.97 0.45
C LEU A 174 -2.69 -15.93 -0.73
N ASP A 175 -1.88 -16.98 -0.55
CA ASP A 175 -1.49 -18.00 -1.53
C ASP A 175 -2.53 -19.10 -1.78
N ALA A 176 -3.79 -18.86 -1.38
CA ALA A 176 -4.92 -19.68 -1.76
C ALA A 176 -4.93 -19.94 -3.29
N PRO A 177 -5.21 -21.17 -3.76
CA PRO A 177 -5.01 -21.58 -5.16
C PRO A 177 -5.61 -20.63 -6.20
N GLY A 178 -6.81 -20.11 -5.95
CA GLY A 178 -7.49 -19.18 -6.85
C GLY A 178 -6.74 -17.86 -7.04
N LEU A 179 -6.20 -17.28 -5.97
CA LEU A 179 -5.45 -16.02 -6.05
C LEU A 179 -4.07 -16.23 -6.65
N SER A 180 -3.38 -17.31 -6.27
CA SER A 180 -2.08 -17.68 -6.83
C SER A 180 -2.16 -17.90 -8.35
N LEU A 181 -3.19 -18.62 -8.83
CA LEU A 181 -3.45 -18.77 -10.25
C LEU A 181 -3.75 -17.42 -10.90
N ALA A 182 -4.51 -16.56 -10.23
CA ALA A 182 -4.87 -15.26 -10.77
C ALA A 182 -3.64 -14.38 -11.01
N VAL A 183 -2.77 -14.29 -10.00
CA VAL A 183 -1.49 -13.58 -10.05
C VAL A 183 -0.62 -14.09 -11.18
N GLN A 184 -0.47 -15.41 -11.34
CA GLN A 184 0.34 -15.99 -12.42
C GLN A 184 -0.09 -15.54 -13.82
N GLN A 185 -1.37 -15.29 -14.07
CA GLN A 185 -1.83 -14.85 -15.39
C GLN A 185 -1.77 -13.32 -15.58
N VAL A 186 -1.73 -12.54 -14.50
CA VAL A 186 -1.65 -11.06 -14.55
C VAL A 186 -0.29 -10.51 -14.14
N GLY A 187 0.68 -11.37 -13.78
CA GLY A 187 1.93 -10.99 -13.13
C GLY A 187 2.70 -9.87 -13.85
N HIS A 188 2.77 -9.96 -15.18
CA HIS A 188 3.43 -8.98 -16.03
C HIS A 188 2.49 -7.95 -16.66
N TRP A 189 1.19 -8.02 -16.40
CA TRP A 189 0.24 -7.02 -16.88
C TRP A 189 0.58 -5.66 -16.27
N HIS A 190 0.54 -4.61 -17.09
CA HIS A 190 0.82 -3.25 -16.65
C HIS A 190 -0.37 -2.70 -15.86
N HIS A 191 -0.22 -2.58 -14.54
CA HIS A 191 -1.26 -2.01 -13.69
C HIS A 191 -1.10 -0.48 -13.55
N PRO A 192 -2.14 0.34 -13.73
CA PRO A 192 -2.07 1.80 -13.60
C PRO A 192 -1.44 2.32 -12.30
N MET A 193 -1.64 1.59 -11.20
CA MET A 193 -1.10 1.96 -9.89
C MET A 193 0.41 1.75 -9.78
N TYR A 194 0.98 0.69 -10.32
CA TYR A 194 2.34 0.28 -9.97
C TYR A 194 3.10 -0.40 -11.13
N GLY A 195 2.55 -0.39 -12.33
CA GLY A 195 3.08 -1.01 -13.53
C GLY A 195 3.10 -2.54 -13.47
N SER A 196 4.06 -3.15 -14.16
CA SER A 196 4.20 -4.59 -14.34
C SER A 196 4.98 -5.27 -13.20
N CYS A 197 4.53 -5.14 -11.95
CA CYS A 197 5.17 -5.79 -10.79
C CYS A 197 4.20 -6.56 -9.88
N THR A 198 3.03 -6.99 -10.38
CA THR A 198 2.01 -7.68 -9.57
C THR A 198 2.56 -8.91 -8.83
N ASP A 199 3.46 -9.67 -9.45
CA ASP A 199 4.12 -10.82 -8.80
C ASP A 199 4.94 -10.40 -7.58
N LEU A 200 5.68 -9.29 -7.67
CA LEU A 200 6.46 -8.76 -6.55
C LEU A 200 5.53 -8.28 -5.43
N ILE A 201 4.46 -7.56 -5.77
CA ILE A 201 3.46 -7.12 -4.79
C ILE A 201 2.86 -8.31 -4.03
N PHE A 202 2.56 -9.40 -4.73
CA PHE A 202 2.05 -10.64 -4.13
C PHE A 202 3.10 -11.33 -3.23
N ILE A 203 4.37 -11.38 -3.65
CA ILE A 203 5.47 -11.92 -2.84
C ILE A 203 5.63 -11.10 -1.54
N LEU A 204 5.65 -9.77 -1.66
CA LEU A 204 5.76 -8.86 -0.51
C LEU A 204 4.56 -8.96 0.43
N GLY A 205 3.35 -9.12 -0.12
CA GLY A 205 2.16 -9.38 0.68
C GLY A 205 2.26 -10.67 1.49
N ASN A 206 2.78 -11.76 0.92
CA ASN A 206 3.04 -13.01 1.65
C ASN A 206 4.14 -12.87 2.70
N LEU A 207 5.22 -12.14 2.37
CA LEU A 207 6.31 -11.85 3.28
C LEU A 207 5.82 -11.09 4.52
N GLY A 208 5.03 -10.02 4.34
CA GLY A 208 4.56 -9.22 5.47
C GLY A 208 3.69 -10.01 6.45
N ARG A 209 2.85 -10.94 5.96
CA ARG A 209 2.13 -11.90 6.82
C ARG A 209 3.09 -12.78 7.60
N TYR A 210 4.11 -13.31 6.92
CA TYR A 210 5.10 -14.16 7.57
C TYR A 210 5.86 -13.42 8.67
N CYS A 211 6.34 -12.20 8.38
CA CYS A 211 7.01 -11.36 9.37
C CYS A 211 6.10 -11.07 10.57
N ARG A 212 4.81 -10.78 10.33
CA ARG A 212 3.83 -10.54 11.39
C ARG A 212 3.57 -11.79 12.25
N GLN A 213 3.41 -12.95 11.62
CA GLN A 213 3.27 -14.24 12.29
C GLN A 213 4.50 -14.54 13.15
N LEU A 214 5.71 -14.31 12.62
CA LEU A 214 6.96 -14.57 13.33
C LEU A 214 7.11 -13.64 14.54
N LEU A 215 6.81 -12.35 14.40
CA LEU A 215 6.87 -11.39 15.51
C LEU A 215 5.89 -11.71 16.64
N TYR A 216 4.73 -12.29 16.32
CA TYR A 216 3.73 -12.68 17.31
C TYR A 216 4.04 -14.02 17.98
N SER A 217 4.35 -15.04 17.17
CA SER A 217 4.46 -16.42 17.65
C SER A 217 5.89 -16.82 18.02
N GLY A 218 6.92 -16.14 17.50
CA GLY A 218 8.32 -16.54 17.61
C GLY A 218 8.68 -17.80 16.80
N HIS A 219 7.71 -18.43 16.11
CA HIS A 219 7.91 -19.70 15.40
C HIS A 219 8.41 -19.46 13.98
N ARG A 220 9.59 -20.00 13.66
CA ARG A 220 10.19 -19.89 12.33
C ARG A 220 9.81 -21.07 11.44
N SER A 221 9.70 -20.78 10.15
CA SER A 221 9.57 -21.78 9.10
C SER A 221 10.68 -21.57 8.07
N PHE A 222 11.80 -22.28 8.25
CA PHE A 222 12.96 -22.18 7.36
C PHE A 222 12.61 -22.49 5.88
N THR A 223 11.67 -23.40 5.66
CA THR A 223 11.17 -23.70 4.30
C THR A 223 10.47 -22.49 3.69
N ARG A 224 9.60 -21.81 4.44
CA ARG A 224 8.89 -20.61 3.96
C ARG A 224 9.85 -19.44 3.75
N GLU A 225 10.81 -19.26 4.65
CA GLU A 225 11.87 -18.26 4.53
C GLU A 225 12.70 -18.46 3.25
N ALA A 226 13.20 -19.68 3.02
CA ALA A 226 13.98 -20.02 1.83
C ALA A 226 13.15 -19.85 0.54
N GLN A 227 11.86 -20.17 0.57
CA GLN A 227 10.96 -19.96 -0.56
C GLN A 227 10.77 -18.47 -0.88
N LEU A 228 10.47 -17.65 0.12
CA LEU A 228 10.29 -16.19 -0.03
C LEU A 228 11.58 -15.52 -0.49
N GLU A 229 12.72 -15.89 0.10
CA GLU A 229 14.05 -15.42 -0.32
C GLU A 229 14.32 -15.77 -1.78
N LYS A 230 14.11 -17.03 -2.18
CA LYS A 230 14.28 -17.47 -3.56
C LYS A 230 13.37 -16.71 -4.52
N GLN A 231 12.11 -16.47 -4.16
CA GLN A 231 11.17 -15.70 -4.97
C GLN A 231 11.67 -14.25 -5.17
N LEU A 232 12.17 -13.60 -4.11
CA LEU A 232 12.72 -12.23 -4.19
C LEU A 232 14.03 -12.14 -4.98
N TYR A 233 14.86 -13.19 -4.98
CA TYR A 233 16.09 -13.23 -5.77
C TYR A 233 15.86 -13.53 -7.24
N LEU A 234 14.90 -14.42 -7.56
CA LEU A 234 14.60 -14.80 -8.93
C LEU A 234 13.67 -13.81 -9.64
N TRP A 235 12.97 -12.96 -8.88
CA TRP A 235 12.16 -11.90 -9.46
C TRP A 235 13.03 -10.84 -10.13
N ASN A 236 12.66 -10.45 -11.34
CA ASN A 236 13.36 -9.42 -12.10
C ASN A 236 12.37 -8.39 -12.63
N ALA A 237 12.79 -7.12 -12.59
CA ALA A 237 12.03 -6.02 -13.15
C ALA A 237 11.97 -6.10 -14.69
N PRO A 238 10.81 -5.81 -15.31
CA PRO A 238 10.75 -5.53 -16.73
C PRO A 238 11.63 -4.32 -17.07
N LEU A 239 12.53 -4.47 -18.06
CA LEU A 239 13.52 -3.44 -18.44
C LEU A 239 12.93 -2.32 -19.32
N THR A 240 11.65 -2.01 -19.17
CA THR A 240 10.94 -1.07 -20.07
C THR A 240 11.22 0.39 -19.72
N GLU A 241 11.29 0.72 -18.43
CA GLU A 241 11.39 2.10 -17.95
C GLU A 241 12.44 2.22 -16.83
N PRO A 242 13.62 2.83 -17.06
CA PRO A 242 14.73 2.83 -16.10
C PRO A 242 14.36 3.37 -14.71
N THR A 243 13.60 4.46 -14.65
CA THR A 243 13.17 5.07 -13.38
C THR A 243 12.20 4.17 -12.62
N LEU A 244 11.38 3.38 -13.33
CA LEU A 244 10.43 2.46 -12.71
C LEU A 244 11.15 1.21 -12.17
N VAL A 245 12.21 0.76 -12.86
CA VAL A 245 13.11 -0.30 -12.36
C VAL A 245 13.72 0.08 -11.00
N LEU A 246 14.11 1.35 -10.79
CA LEU A 246 14.61 1.81 -9.49
C LEU A 246 13.58 1.61 -8.36
N LEU A 247 12.30 1.90 -8.62
CA LEU A 247 11.21 1.69 -7.65
C LEU A 247 11.01 0.19 -7.37
N TYR A 248 11.01 -0.64 -8.41
CA TYR A 248 10.85 -2.09 -8.26
C TYR A 248 11.99 -2.73 -7.48
N GLU A 249 13.24 -2.37 -7.79
CA GLU A 249 14.40 -2.86 -7.03
C GLU A 249 14.35 -2.39 -5.57
N SER A 250 13.84 -1.19 -5.32
CA SER A 250 13.63 -0.68 -3.97
C SER A 250 12.58 -1.51 -3.19
N LEU A 251 11.47 -1.88 -3.84
CA LEU A 251 10.44 -2.75 -3.26
C LEU A 251 10.96 -4.18 -3.02
N ARG A 252 11.72 -4.73 -3.96
CA ARG A 252 12.35 -6.06 -3.83
C ARG A 252 13.32 -6.10 -2.65
N LYS A 253 14.18 -5.07 -2.51
CA LYS A 253 15.11 -4.92 -1.39
C LYS A 253 14.40 -4.66 -0.06
N HIS A 254 13.29 -3.92 -0.06
CA HIS A 254 12.42 -3.83 1.11
C HIS A 254 12.02 -5.22 1.62
N GLY A 255 11.63 -6.13 0.72
CA GLY A 255 11.32 -7.51 1.08
C GLY A 255 12.50 -8.26 1.68
N LEU A 256 13.69 -8.15 1.07
CA LEU A 256 14.90 -8.82 1.57
C LEU A 256 15.31 -8.29 2.95
N ILE A 257 15.31 -6.97 3.14
CA ILE A 257 15.61 -6.34 4.43
C ILE A 257 14.63 -6.82 5.49
N MET A 258 13.32 -6.80 5.20
CA MET A 258 12.30 -7.27 6.11
C MET A 258 12.49 -8.74 6.51
N LEU A 259 12.75 -9.61 5.52
CA LEU A 259 12.99 -11.03 5.77
C LEU A 259 14.18 -11.23 6.70
N TYR A 260 15.32 -10.64 6.36
CA TYR A 260 16.57 -10.82 7.08
C TYR A 260 16.56 -10.21 8.46
N ARG A 261 16.05 -8.98 8.61
CA ARG A 261 15.96 -8.32 9.90
C ARG A 261 15.01 -9.07 10.83
N THR A 262 13.86 -9.53 10.34
CA THR A 262 12.86 -10.24 11.18
C THR A 262 13.32 -11.65 11.55
N CYS A 263 13.92 -12.39 10.62
CA CYS A 263 14.37 -13.77 10.87
C CYS A 263 15.71 -13.84 11.62
N GLY A 264 16.59 -12.88 11.36
CA GLY A 264 17.91 -12.77 11.99
C GLY A 264 17.90 -12.13 13.36
N TRP A 265 16.78 -11.55 13.79
CA TRP A 265 16.66 -10.89 15.10
C TRP A 265 16.97 -11.82 16.29
N ASN A 266 16.78 -13.14 16.13
CA ASN A 266 17.05 -14.17 17.14
C ASN A 266 18.22 -15.12 16.76
N ASP A 267 19.26 -14.60 16.09
CA ASP A 267 20.59 -15.23 15.87
C ASP A 267 20.65 -16.59 15.13
N THR A 268 19.61 -16.99 14.40
CA THR A 268 19.53 -18.34 13.77
C THR A 268 19.31 -18.30 12.26
N PHE A 269 19.70 -17.24 11.55
CA PHE A 269 19.50 -17.20 10.09
C PHE A 269 20.53 -18.08 9.36
N THR A 270 20.16 -19.32 9.05
CA THR A 270 20.97 -20.27 8.30
C THR A 270 20.68 -20.15 6.81
N ASN A 271 21.24 -19.13 6.16
CA ASN A 271 21.52 -19.21 4.73
C ASN A 271 23.03 -19.49 4.57
N PRO A 272 23.43 -20.69 4.11
CA PRO A 272 24.84 -21.07 3.94
C PRO A 272 25.63 -20.10 3.04
N CYS A 273 24.95 -19.39 2.12
CA CYS A 273 25.57 -18.40 1.24
C CYS A 273 25.90 -17.07 1.95
N LEU A 274 25.44 -16.87 3.20
CA LEU A 274 25.67 -15.66 3.97
C LEU A 274 26.75 -15.80 5.05
N GLU A 275 27.40 -16.97 5.15
CA GLU A 275 28.47 -17.23 6.12
C GLU A 275 29.68 -16.28 5.94
N GLU A 276 29.94 -15.80 4.72
CA GLU A 276 31.11 -14.95 4.42
C GLU A 276 30.87 -13.44 4.62
N ILE A 277 29.66 -12.93 4.35
CA ILE A 277 29.36 -11.47 4.33
C ILE A 277 28.83 -10.98 5.68
N GLY A 278 28.20 -11.86 6.46
CA GLY A 278 27.45 -11.49 7.64
C GLY A 278 26.13 -10.80 7.31
N LEU A 279 25.14 -10.97 8.18
CA LEU A 279 23.78 -10.48 7.95
C LEU A 279 23.69 -8.94 8.04
N GLU A 280 24.37 -8.34 9.01
CA GLU A 280 24.31 -6.89 9.24
C GLU A 280 24.89 -6.07 8.07
N PRO A 281 26.11 -6.35 7.56
CA PRO A 281 26.62 -5.64 6.38
C PRO A 281 25.74 -5.79 5.15
N LEU A 282 25.08 -6.96 4.99
CA LEU A 282 24.17 -7.20 3.88
C LEU A 282 22.90 -6.36 3.96
N ILE A 283 22.22 -6.36 5.11
CA ILE A 283 21.02 -5.54 5.35
C ILE A 283 21.35 -4.07 5.13
N HIS A 284 22.47 -3.61 5.70
CA HIS A 284 22.90 -2.23 5.56
C HIS A 284 23.20 -1.87 4.10
N ARG A 285 23.90 -2.73 3.35
CA ARG A 285 24.13 -2.52 1.90
C ARG A 285 22.81 -2.39 1.12
N TYR A 286 21.83 -3.26 1.38
CA TYR A 286 20.53 -3.14 0.72
C TYR A 286 19.82 -1.85 1.08
N ALA A 287 19.93 -1.39 2.32
CA ALA A 287 19.38 -0.10 2.73
C ALA A 287 20.02 1.07 1.98
N LEU A 288 21.35 1.09 1.87
CA LEU A 288 22.08 2.12 1.10
C LEU A 288 21.66 2.14 -0.37
N GLU A 289 21.61 0.97 -1.01
CA GLU A 289 21.19 0.86 -2.42
C GLU A 289 19.73 1.28 -2.62
N THR A 290 18.83 0.92 -1.69
CA THR A 290 17.43 1.35 -1.74
C THR A 290 17.30 2.87 -1.60
N VAL A 291 17.98 3.49 -0.62
CA VAL A 291 17.94 4.95 -0.47
C VAL A 291 18.48 5.64 -1.74
N ASP A 292 19.61 5.17 -2.27
CA ASP A 292 20.19 5.71 -3.50
C ASP A 292 19.20 5.61 -4.69
N HIS A 293 18.64 4.44 -4.94
CA HIS A 293 17.63 4.24 -5.99
C HIS A 293 16.43 5.18 -5.84
N LEU A 294 15.90 5.33 -4.62
CA LEU A 294 14.74 6.18 -4.37
C LEU A 294 15.08 7.68 -4.56
N LEU A 295 16.30 8.11 -4.21
CA LEU A 295 16.75 9.49 -4.39
C LEU A 295 17.00 9.85 -5.85
N GLN A 296 17.41 8.89 -6.68
CA GLN A 296 17.54 9.08 -8.13
C GLN A 296 16.19 9.35 -8.82
N ILE A 297 15.08 8.88 -8.25
CA ILE A 297 13.73 9.18 -8.77
C ILE A 297 13.40 10.65 -8.44
N PRO A 298 13.08 11.51 -9.44
CA PRO A 298 12.75 12.91 -9.18
C PRO A 298 11.58 13.08 -8.21
N ALA A 299 11.65 14.06 -7.30
CA ALA A 299 10.56 14.34 -6.36
C ALA A 299 9.28 14.85 -7.05
N SER A 300 9.36 15.27 -8.31
CA SER A 300 8.21 15.61 -9.16
C SER A 300 7.58 14.40 -9.86
N SER A 301 8.20 13.22 -9.79
CA SER A 301 7.66 11.99 -10.40
C SER A 301 6.48 11.47 -9.59
N ASN A 302 5.45 10.95 -10.26
CA ASN A 302 4.31 10.29 -9.60
C ASN A 302 4.73 9.00 -8.88
N TYR A 303 5.89 8.42 -9.25
CA TYR A 303 6.46 7.26 -8.57
C TYR A 303 6.78 7.55 -7.10
N LEU A 304 6.92 8.82 -6.73
CA LEU A 304 7.14 9.23 -5.35
C LEU A 304 6.06 8.64 -4.43
N ASN A 305 4.79 8.59 -4.84
CA ASN A 305 3.67 8.13 -4.00
C ASN A 305 3.83 6.69 -3.49
N PHE A 306 4.63 5.88 -4.18
CA PHE A 306 4.80 4.44 -3.91
C PHE A 306 6.08 4.13 -3.12
N GLN A 307 6.76 5.15 -2.59
CA GLN A 307 8.06 5.01 -1.93
C GLN A 307 7.98 4.87 -0.41
N SER A 308 6.82 5.09 0.23
CA SER A 308 6.70 5.18 1.69
C SER A 308 7.18 3.91 2.42
N LEU A 309 6.88 2.73 1.89
CA LEU A 309 7.34 1.45 2.43
C LEU A 309 8.85 1.23 2.31
N PRO A 310 9.44 1.27 1.09
CA PRO A 310 10.86 1.03 0.94
C PRO A 310 11.72 2.11 1.60
N ILE A 311 11.27 3.37 1.64
CA ILE A 311 12.01 4.44 2.33
C ILE A 311 12.00 4.24 3.86
N LEU A 312 10.87 3.85 4.46
CA LEU A 312 10.82 3.53 5.89
C LEU A 312 11.74 2.34 6.21
N THR A 313 11.65 1.29 5.40
CA THR A 313 12.42 0.07 5.65
C THR A 313 13.91 0.31 5.54
N ALA A 314 14.38 0.90 4.44
CA ALA A 314 15.79 1.22 4.28
C ALA A 314 16.26 2.29 5.27
N GLY A 315 15.45 3.32 5.51
CA GLY A 315 15.74 4.37 6.48
C GLY A 315 15.97 3.82 7.89
N SER A 316 15.21 2.81 8.31
CA SER A 316 15.34 2.19 9.63
C SER A 316 16.68 1.48 9.85
N GLU A 317 17.38 1.15 8.76
CA GLU A 317 18.66 0.44 8.75
C GLU A 317 19.88 1.37 8.59
N LEU A 318 19.67 2.69 8.60
CA LEU A 318 20.74 3.69 8.59
C LEU A 318 21.32 3.90 9.99
N GLY A 319 22.63 3.82 10.10
CA GLY A 319 23.40 4.01 11.33
C GLY A 319 23.79 5.47 11.57
N LYS A 320 24.46 5.71 12.71
CA LYS A 320 24.94 7.03 13.13
C LYS A 320 25.89 7.67 12.11
N GLU A 321 26.67 6.84 11.41
CA GLU A 321 27.62 7.26 10.38
C GLU A 321 26.92 7.75 9.10
N ASP A 322 25.67 7.33 8.85
CA ASP A 322 24.89 7.66 7.65
C ASP A 322 24.13 8.99 7.78
N LYS A 323 24.68 9.96 8.53
CA LYS A 323 23.97 11.20 8.90
C LYS A 323 23.35 11.92 7.70
N LYS A 324 24.09 12.02 6.60
CA LYS A 324 23.61 12.64 5.36
C LYS A 324 22.41 11.88 4.78
N LEU A 325 22.47 10.55 4.71
CA LEU A 325 21.38 9.74 4.18
C LEU A 325 20.16 9.78 5.10
N ARG A 326 20.35 9.84 6.43
CA ARG A 326 19.25 10.07 7.37
C ARG A 326 18.55 11.40 7.05
N ASP A 327 19.31 12.47 6.82
CA ASP A 327 18.74 13.76 6.39
C ASP A 327 18.03 13.65 5.04
N ASP A 328 18.60 12.97 4.04
CA ASP A 328 17.96 12.76 2.74
C ASP A 328 16.64 11.99 2.87
N VAL A 329 16.58 10.96 3.72
CA VAL A 329 15.35 10.23 4.06
C VAL A 329 14.30 11.14 4.70
N ARG A 330 14.69 12.04 5.62
CA ARG A 330 13.76 13.03 6.20
C ARG A 330 13.16 13.92 5.12
N HIS A 331 13.99 14.44 4.22
CA HIS A 331 13.54 15.28 3.11
C HIS A 331 12.60 14.50 2.19
N ARG A 332 12.91 13.23 1.93
CA ARG A 332 12.08 12.37 1.06
C ARG A 332 10.70 12.09 1.64
N LEU A 333 10.59 11.78 2.93
CA LEU A 333 9.30 11.58 3.62
C LEU A 333 8.46 12.86 3.67
N ARG A 334 9.10 14.03 3.83
CA ARG A 334 8.43 15.34 3.74
C ARG A 334 7.96 15.64 2.32
N ALA A 335 8.74 15.28 1.30
CA ALA A 335 8.34 15.39 -0.10
C ALA A 335 7.12 14.52 -0.40
N LEU A 336 7.12 13.26 0.04
CA LEU A 336 5.97 12.35 0.01
C LEU A 336 4.71 13.00 0.59
N TYR A 337 4.80 13.52 1.82
CA TYR A 337 3.69 14.24 2.46
C TYR A 337 3.26 15.48 1.67
N SER A 338 4.18 16.22 1.06
CA SER A 338 3.80 17.40 0.26
C SER A 338 2.97 17.06 -0.98
N VAL A 339 3.11 15.83 -1.50
CA VAL A 339 2.41 15.35 -2.70
C VAL A 339 1.10 14.66 -2.35
N ASN A 340 1.13 13.59 -1.56
CA ASN A 340 -0.07 12.80 -1.23
C ASN A 340 -0.84 13.31 0.00
N ARG A 341 -0.22 14.19 0.80
CA ARG A 341 -0.78 14.78 2.02
C ARG A 341 -1.16 13.78 3.11
N LEU A 342 -0.79 12.51 2.98
CA LEU A 342 -1.15 11.46 3.93
C LEU A 342 -0.32 11.60 5.21
N PRO A 343 -0.95 11.84 6.39
CA PRO A 343 -0.24 12.03 7.66
C PRO A 343 0.68 10.87 8.05
N VAL A 344 0.38 9.66 7.57
CA VAL A 344 1.18 8.44 7.81
C VAL A 344 2.66 8.62 7.43
N ASN A 345 2.98 9.45 6.42
CA ASN A 345 4.38 9.71 6.05
C ASN A 345 5.14 10.51 7.12
N LEU A 346 4.44 11.36 7.87
CA LEU A 346 5.02 12.08 9.01
C LEU A 346 5.17 11.14 10.22
N HIS A 347 4.23 10.22 10.43
CA HIS A 347 4.36 9.19 11.46
C HIS A 347 5.46 8.17 11.16
N ALA A 348 5.68 7.82 9.89
CA ALA A 348 6.83 7.03 9.46
C ALA A 348 8.15 7.76 9.77
N LEU A 349 8.19 9.08 9.58
CA LEU A 349 9.34 9.90 9.97
C LEU A 349 9.56 9.89 11.50
N GLU A 350 8.51 10.08 12.29
CA GLU A 350 8.59 9.99 13.76
C GLU A 350 9.13 8.62 14.22
N LEU A 351 8.60 7.54 13.63
CA LEU A 351 9.06 6.18 13.91
C LEU A 351 10.55 5.99 13.57
N LEU A 352 11.02 6.52 12.43
CA LEU A 352 12.44 6.44 12.06
C LEU A 352 13.34 7.16 13.05
N GLU A 353 12.96 8.35 13.50
CA GLU A 353 13.77 9.12 14.44
C GLU A 353 13.91 8.39 15.78
N GLU A 354 12.87 7.71 16.23
CA GLU A 354 12.93 6.84 17.41
C GLU A 354 13.82 5.61 17.22
N ILE A 355 13.69 4.95 16.06
CA ILE A 355 14.53 3.79 15.74
C ILE A 355 16.01 4.21 15.71
N TRP A 356 16.33 5.35 15.11
CA TRP A 356 17.70 5.87 15.11
C TRP A 356 18.21 6.15 16.51
N VAL A 357 17.41 6.75 17.38
CA VAL A 357 17.79 6.98 18.78
C VAL A 357 18.04 5.65 19.50
N ALA A 358 17.16 4.66 19.35
CA ALA A 358 17.30 3.34 19.97
C ALA A 358 18.58 2.62 19.50
N ARG A 359 18.86 2.67 18.19
CA ARG A 359 20.05 2.08 17.56
C ARG A 359 21.34 2.81 17.89
N ASP A 360 21.30 4.12 18.08
CA ASP A 360 22.50 4.91 18.40
C ASP A 360 22.92 4.75 19.88
N ILE A 361 21.98 4.42 20.77
CA ILE A 361 22.21 4.24 22.22
C ILE A 361 22.59 2.78 22.57
N GLY A 362 22.17 1.80 21.78
CA GLY A 362 22.49 0.39 22.02
C GLY A 362 22.37 -0.48 20.77
N TYR A 363 22.63 -1.78 20.88
CA TYR A 363 22.52 -2.72 19.77
C TYR A 363 21.07 -3.17 19.51
N ASP A 364 20.10 -2.24 19.42
CA ASP A 364 18.73 -2.60 19.06
C ASP A 364 18.68 -3.02 17.59
N ARG A 365 18.46 -4.31 17.35
CA ARG A 365 18.35 -4.91 16.01
C ARG A 365 16.93 -5.31 15.68
N SER A 366 15.94 -4.76 16.38
CA SER A 366 14.54 -5.06 16.12
C SER A 366 14.12 -4.49 14.75
N PRO A 367 13.25 -5.19 13.99
CA PRO A 367 12.67 -4.64 12.78
C PRO A 367 11.77 -3.44 13.09
N TRP A 368 11.64 -2.49 12.17
CA TRP A 368 10.79 -1.30 12.37
C TRP A 368 9.33 -1.64 12.71
N ILE A 369 8.81 -2.77 12.21
CA ILE A 369 7.46 -3.27 12.52
C ILE A 369 7.31 -3.52 14.02
N HIS A 370 8.36 -4.01 14.69
CA HIS A 370 8.35 -4.23 16.13
C HIS A 370 8.23 -2.93 16.91
N HIS A 371 8.96 -1.88 16.51
CA HIS A 371 8.84 -0.55 17.10
C HIS A 371 7.45 0.04 16.91
N MET A 372 6.91 -0.07 15.69
CA MET A 372 5.56 0.39 15.35
C MET A 372 4.50 -0.30 16.23
N LEU A 373 4.53 -1.63 16.31
CA LEU A 373 3.57 -2.41 17.09
C LEU A 373 3.70 -2.15 18.60
N ARG A 374 4.91 -1.95 19.12
CA ARG A 374 5.13 -1.58 20.53
C ARG A 374 4.49 -0.24 20.89
N ARG A 375 4.44 0.71 19.94
CA ARG A 375 3.71 1.98 20.09
C ARG A 375 2.19 1.83 19.95
N GLY A 376 1.69 0.64 19.59
CA GLY A 376 0.28 0.43 19.28
C GLY A 376 -0.15 1.06 17.95
N TRP A 377 0.80 1.30 17.04
CA TRP A 377 0.53 1.92 15.75
C TRP A 377 0.29 0.89 14.66
N LEU A 378 -0.61 1.22 13.73
CA LEU A 378 -0.97 0.46 12.55
C LEU A 378 -0.87 1.37 11.32
N LEU A 379 0.35 1.69 10.91
CA LEU A 379 0.62 2.61 9.81
C LEU A 379 0.36 1.93 8.46
N VAL A 380 -0.62 2.43 7.69
CA VAL A 380 -0.85 2.00 6.30
C VAL A 380 0.11 2.74 5.39
N LEU A 381 1.15 2.04 4.95
CA LEU A 381 2.16 2.56 4.04
C LEU A 381 2.07 1.82 2.72
N GLY A 382 2.21 2.56 1.61
CA GLY A 382 1.98 2.05 0.26
C GLY A 382 0.73 2.66 -0.32
#